data_AF-M4EEQ9-F1
#
_entry.id   AF-M4EEQ9-F1
#
_cell.length_a   1.000
_cell.length_b   1.000
_cell.length_c   1.000
_cell.angle_alpha   90.00
_cell.angle_beta   90.00
_cell.angle_gamma   90.00
#
_symmetry.space_group_name_H-M   'P 1'
#
loop_
_entity.id
_entity.type
_entity.pdbx_description
1 polymer ?
#
loop_
_entity_poly.entity_id
_entity_poly.type
_entity_poly.pdbx_seq_one_letter_code
_entity_poly.pdbx_strand_id
1 'polypeptide(L)'
;MKGVEKAPTSRDNGSEVTAIQQQNCETPKEPQSQKEEFPPAPSDHQSILVSLSSRSVWKGTVCERSHLFRIKYYGSFNKSLGLFLRDHLFDQGYRCRSCEMPSEAHVHCYTHRQGSLTISVKKLQDYLLPGEKEGKIWMWHRCLRCPRPDSFPPATLRVVMSDAAWGLSFGKFLELSFSNHAAASRVACCGHSLHRDCLRFYGYFLLAKLLKRV
;
A
#
# COMPACT_ATOMS: atom_id res chain seq x y z
N MET A 1 -57.48 -40.43 5.90
CA MET A 1 -58.10 -40.08 7.21
C MET A 1 -56.98 -39.83 8.22
N LYS A 2 -57.17 -38.84 9.10
CA LYS A 2 -56.18 -38.15 9.96
C LYS A 2 -55.80 -38.91 11.26
N GLY A 3 -54.68 -38.47 11.87
CA GLY A 3 -54.48 -38.33 13.33
C GLY A 3 -53.24 -39.03 13.92
N VAL A 4 -52.44 -38.58 14.92
CA VAL A 4 -51.85 -37.30 15.43
C VAL A 4 -51.18 -37.62 16.81
N GLU A 5 -49.92 -37.15 17.03
CA GLU A 5 -49.21 -36.77 18.31
C GLU A 5 -49.07 -37.74 19.54
N LYS A 6 -48.15 -37.66 20.54
CA LYS A 6 -46.85 -37.00 20.90
C LYS A 6 -46.37 -37.55 22.29
N ALA A 7 -45.04 -37.60 22.54
CA ALA A 7 -44.24 -37.38 23.81
C ALA A 7 -44.63 -38.15 25.13
N PRO A 8 -43.87 -38.17 26.29
CA PRO A 8 -42.87 -37.21 26.79
C PRO A 8 -41.66 -37.75 27.67
N THR A 9 -40.97 -36.76 28.27
CA THR A 9 -39.76 -36.63 29.13
C THR A 9 -39.82 -37.15 30.58
N SER A 10 -38.65 -37.30 31.23
CA SER A 10 -38.45 -37.55 32.68
C SER A 10 -37.58 -36.50 33.38
N ARG A 11 -37.91 -36.15 34.64
CA ARG A 11 -37.06 -35.50 35.67
C ARG A 11 -37.74 -35.64 37.04
N ASP A 12 -36.98 -35.99 38.09
CA ASP A 12 -37.41 -35.85 39.48
C ASP A 12 -36.24 -35.70 40.48
N ASN A 13 -36.59 -35.05 41.59
CA ASN A 13 -36.03 -35.02 42.96
C ASN A 13 -34.93 -34.04 43.40
N GLY A 14 -35.23 -33.39 44.54
CA GLY A 14 -34.38 -32.50 45.34
C GLY A 14 -34.24 -32.95 46.81
N SER A 15 -33.74 -32.05 47.69
CA SER A 15 -33.66 -32.03 49.19
C SER A 15 -32.25 -31.57 49.67
N GLU A 16 -31.96 -31.09 50.89
CA GLU A 16 -32.51 -30.07 51.80
C GLU A 16 -31.35 -29.62 52.77
N VAL A 17 -31.39 -28.37 53.25
CA VAL A 17 -30.74 -27.63 54.39
C VAL A 17 -29.67 -28.26 55.34
N THR A 18 -28.62 -27.47 55.72
CA THR A 18 -28.40 -26.88 57.09
C THR A 18 -27.15 -25.96 57.21
N ALA A 19 -27.09 -25.15 58.28
CA ALA A 19 -26.36 -23.87 58.50
C ALA A 19 -24.92 -23.93 59.09
N ILE A 20 -24.15 -22.81 59.01
CA ILE A 20 -23.53 -22.01 60.11
C ILE A 20 -22.51 -20.97 59.57
N GLN A 21 -22.72 -19.70 59.98
CA GLN A 21 -21.82 -18.55 60.28
C GLN A 21 -20.37 -18.50 59.73
N GLN A 22 -20.01 -17.40 59.02
CA GLN A 22 -19.01 -16.42 59.49
C GLN A 22 -18.85 -15.21 58.54
N GLN A 23 -18.74 -14.06 59.19
CA GLN A 23 -18.62 -12.70 58.70
C GLN A 23 -17.17 -12.42 58.26
N ASN A 24 -16.96 -11.71 57.13
CA ASN A 24 -16.20 -10.45 57.06
C ASN A 24 -15.62 -10.14 55.65
N CYS A 25 -15.62 -8.83 55.36
CA CYS A 25 -14.80 -8.06 54.43
C CYS A 25 -15.00 -8.22 52.91
N GLU A 26 -15.89 -7.37 52.39
CA GLU A 26 -15.83 -6.89 51.01
C GLU A 26 -14.45 -6.25 50.73
N THR A 27 -13.77 -6.74 49.70
CA THR A 27 -12.73 -6.01 48.97
C THR A 27 -13.13 -6.03 47.49
N PRO A 28 -13.27 -4.87 46.82
CA PRO A 28 -13.57 -4.86 45.40
C PRO A 28 -12.36 -5.40 44.62
N LYS A 29 -12.54 -6.52 43.92
CA LYS A 29 -11.61 -6.96 42.89
C LYS A 29 -11.76 -6.03 41.68
N GLU A 30 -10.69 -5.34 41.32
CA GLU A 30 -10.60 -4.59 40.06
C GLU A 30 -10.96 -5.50 38.87
N PRO A 31 -11.82 -5.05 37.94
CA PRO A 31 -11.96 -5.75 36.68
C PRO A 31 -10.72 -5.50 35.83
N GLN A 32 -9.99 -6.57 35.53
CA GLN A 32 -8.95 -6.58 34.51
C GLN A 32 -9.50 -5.96 33.22
N SER A 33 -8.93 -4.82 32.83
CA SER A 33 -9.19 -4.17 31.55
C SER A 33 -8.77 -5.12 30.43
N GLN A 34 -9.76 -5.83 29.87
CA GLN A 34 -9.62 -6.42 28.55
C GLN A 34 -9.38 -5.26 27.60
N LYS A 35 -8.19 -5.22 27.02
CA LYS A 35 -7.81 -4.24 26.02
C LYS A 35 -8.59 -4.59 24.75
N GLU A 36 -9.86 -4.18 24.70
CA GLU A 36 -10.64 -4.13 23.47
C GLU A 36 -9.89 -3.20 22.52
N GLU A 37 -9.18 -3.79 21.57
CA GLU A 37 -8.61 -3.08 20.44
C GLU A 37 -9.80 -2.62 19.58
N PHE A 38 -10.30 -1.42 19.90
CA PHE A 38 -11.32 -0.76 19.12
C PHE A 38 -10.93 -0.80 17.64
N PRO A 39 -11.84 -1.22 16.73
CA PRO A 39 -11.58 -1.07 15.32
C PRO A 39 -11.27 0.41 15.05
N PRO A 40 -10.22 0.71 14.27
CA PRO A 40 -9.84 2.10 14.01
C PRO A 40 -11.06 2.86 13.47
N ALA A 41 -11.25 4.09 13.97
CA ALA A 41 -12.38 4.92 13.56
C ALA A 41 -12.42 5.02 12.02
N PRO A 42 -13.59 5.17 11.39
CA PRO A 42 -13.71 5.24 9.92
C PRO A 42 -12.78 6.28 9.25
N SER A 43 -12.30 7.28 9.99
CA SER A 43 -11.34 8.28 9.53
C SER A 43 -9.89 7.80 9.44
N ASP A 44 -9.49 6.75 10.17
CA ASP A 44 -8.10 6.26 10.15
C ASP A 44 -7.74 5.54 8.85
N HIS A 45 -8.74 5.07 8.11
CA HIS A 45 -8.59 4.52 6.77
C HIS A 45 -8.42 5.57 5.65
N GLN A 46 -8.28 6.85 6.00
CA GLN A 46 -8.15 7.95 5.04
C GLN A 46 -6.72 8.49 4.93
N SER A 47 -5.72 7.79 5.48
CA SER A 47 -4.32 8.23 5.39
C SER A 47 -3.32 7.09 5.57
N ILE A 48 -2.10 7.31 5.08
CA ILE A 48 -0.96 6.43 5.32
C ILE A 48 0.17 7.18 6.05
N LEU A 49 0.82 6.52 6.99
CA LEU A 49 2.05 7.00 7.62
C LEU A 49 3.25 6.29 6.98
N VAL A 50 4.12 7.02 6.28
CA VAL A 50 5.30 6.47 5.60
C VAL A 50 6.57 7.22 5.99
N SER A 51 7.71 6.56 5.88
CA SER A 51 9.02 7.18 6.01
C SER A 51 9.61 7.44 4.61
N LEU A 52 9.97 8.69 4.30
CA LEU A 52 10.63 9.05 3.04
C LEU A 52 12.12 9.30 3.27
N SER A 53 12.93 8.77 2.36
CA SER A 53 14.34 9.13 2.22
C SER A 53 14.72 9.24 0.74
N SER A 54 15.77 10.00 0.46
CA SER A 54 16.34 10.13 -0.88
C SER A 54 17.86 10.18 -0.83
N ARG A 55 18.50 9.51 -1.79
CA ARG A 55 19.95 9.54 -1.98
C ARG A 55 20.30 9.80 -3.44
N SER A 56 21.37 10.55 -3.66
CA SER A 56 21.99 10.67 -4.98
C SER A 56 22.89 9.47 -5.21
N VAL A 57 22.63 8.70 -6.25
CA VAL A 57 23.47 7.58 -6.69
C VAL A 57 24.71 8.09 -7.40
N TRP A 58 24.63 9.24 -8.07
CA TRP A 58 25.76 9.80 -8.81
C TRP A 58 26.77 10.49 -7.89
N LYS A 59 26.31 11.19 -6.84
CA LYS A 59 27.18 11.83 -5.84
C LYS A 59 27.46 10.94 -4.62
N GLY A 60 26.71 9.86 -4.43
CA GLY A 60 26.83 8.98 -3.25
C GLY A 60 26.35 9.61 -1.94
N THR A 61 25.63 10.73 -1.98
CA THR A 61 25.19 11.49 -0.80
C THR A 61 23.73 11.23 -0.45
N VAL A 62 23.39 11.39 0.83
CA VAL A 62 21.99 11.40 1.29
C VAL A 62 21.44 12.82 1.10
N CYS A 63 20.44 12.97 0.24
CA CYS A 63 19.83 14.26 -0.08
C CYS A 63 18.62 14.55 0.83
N GLU A 64 17.97 13.50 1.33
CA GLU A 64 16.85 13.61 2.26
C GLU A 64 16.94 12.46 3.27
N ARG A 65 17.11 12.81 4.54
CA ARG A 65 17.15 11.84 5.63
C ARG A 65 15.77 11.24 5.84
N SER A 66 15.77 10.01 6.35
CA SER A 66 14.55 9.28 6.68
C SER A 66 13.72 10.08 7.69
N HIS A 67 12.50 10.45 7.30
CA HIS A 67 11.55 11.13 8.19
C HIS A 67 10.14 10.58 7.96
N LEU A 68 9.39 10.46 9.05
CA LEU A 68 8.01 9.98 9.03
C LEU A 68 7.05 11.14 8.76
N PHE A 69 6.09 10.91 7.87
CA PHE A 69 5.04 11.88 7.59
C PHE A 69 3.75 11.16 7.16
N ARG A 70 2.61 11.80 7.47
CA ARG A 70 1.28 11.26 7.20
C ARG A 70 0.72 11.88 5.93
N ILE A 71 0.28 11.05 5.01
CA ILE A 71 -0.36 11.45 3.75
C ILE A 71 -1.85 11.17 3.86
N LYS A 72 -2.67 12.23 3.90
CA LYS A 72 -4.13 12.12 3.82
C LYS A 72 -4.54 11.83 2.37
N TYR A 73 -5.40 10.85 2.16
CA TYR A 73 -5.90 10.49 0.83
C TYR A 73 -6.85 11.58 0.34
N TYR A 74 -6.65 12.02 -0.92
CA TYR A 74 -7.50 13.04 -1.55
C TYR A 74 -7.64 14.35 -0.75
N GLY A 75 -6.71 14.61 0.18
CA GLY A 75 -6.66 15.87 0.91
C GLY A 75 -6.06 17.00 0.07
N SER A 76 -6.19 18.24 0.52
CA SER A 76 -5.73 19.45 -0.17
C SER A 76 -4.25 19.45 -0.58
N PHE A 77 -3.38 18.80 0.22
CA PHE A 77 -1.95 18.70 -0.05
C PHE A 77 -1.54 17.42 -0.76
N ASN A 78 -2.48 16.50 -1.01
CA ASN A 78 -2.16 15.25 -1.67
C ASN A 78 -2.22 15.42 -3.19
N LYS A 79 -1.11 15.07 -3.85
CA LYS A 79 -1.07 14.97 -5.30
C LYS A 79 -1.69 13.66 -5.77
N SER A 80 -2.39 13.71 -6.90
CA SER A 80 -2.73 12.50 -7.63
C SER A 80 -1.45 11.81 -8.13
N LEU A 81 -1.54 10.51 -8.43
CA LEU A 81 -0.41 9.73 -8.92
C LEU A 81 0.13 10.33 -10.21
N GLY A 82 -0.74 10.72 -11.13
CA GLY A 82 -0.33 11.36 -12.38
C GLY A 82 0.41 12.67 -12.17
N LEU A 83 -0.10 13.55 -11.29
CA LEU A 83 0.57 14.81 -10.94
C LEU A 83 1.91 14.58 -10.23
N PHE A 84 1.99 13.59 -9.34
CA PHE A 84 3.25 13.22 -8.69
C PHE A 84 4.29 12.76 -9.73
N LEU A 85 3.91 11.86 -10.64
CA LEU A 85 4.81 11.38 -11.68
C LEU A 85 5.30 12.53 -12.58
N ARG A 86 4.37 13.34 -13.09
CA ARG A 86 4.68 14.44 -14.01
C ARG A 86 5.52 15.54 -13.35
N ASP A 87 5.08 16.04 -12.20
CA ASP A 87 5.65 17.24 -11.59
C ASP A 87 6.88 16.93 -10.72
N HIS A 88 7.11 15.68 -10.31
CA HIS A 88 8.20 15.34 -9.38
C HIS A 88 9.19 14.34 -9.93
N LEU A 89 8.75 13.37 -10.74
CA LEU A 89 9.68 12.41 -11.33
C LEU A 89 10.13 12.84 -12.73
N PHE A 90 9.22 13.42 -13.52
CA PHE A 90 9.43 13.69 -14.94
C PHE A 90 9.67 15.16 -15.28
N ASP A 91 9.74 16.03 -14.27
CA ASP A 91 10.13 17.42 -14.47
C ASP A 91 11.60 17.52 -14.87
N GLN A 92 11.87 17.90 -16.12
CA GLN A 92 13.22 18.08 -16.66
C GLN A 92 13.94 19.28 -16.02
N GLY A 93 13.17 20.25 -15.50
CA GLY A 93 13.67 21.40 -14.76
C GLY A 93 14.02 21.06 -13.31
N TYR A 94 13.64 19.89 -12.80
CA TYR A 94 13.91 19.52 -11.42
C TYR A 94 15.41 19.50 -11.12
N ARG A 95 15.80 20.18 -10.05
CA ARG A 95 17.14 20.12 -9.46
C ARG A 95 17.00 19.84 -7.97
N CYS A 96 17.76 18.87 -7.49
CA CYS A 96 17.75 18.53 -6.08
C CYS A 96 18.28 19.70 -5.24
N ARG A 97 17.56 20.11 -4.20
CA ARG A 97 17.97 21.21 -3.33
C ARG A 97 19.25 20.93 -2.52
N SER A 98 19.58 19.65 -2.29
CA SER A 98 20.75 19.27 -1.50
C SER A 98 22.01 19.06 -2.35
N CYS A 99 21.87 18.57 -3.59
CA CYS A 99 23.01 18.17 -4.39
C CYS A 99 22.99 18.68 -5.84
N GLU A 100 21.96 19.44 -6.22
CA GLU A 100 21.76 20.08 -7.53
C GLU A 100 21.65 19.13 -8.73
N MET A 101 21.71 17.81 -8.49
CA MET A 101 21.58 16.82 -9.55
C MET A 101 20.12 16.65 -10.00
N PRO A 102 19.87 16.21 -11.26
CA PRO A 102 18.53 15.93 -11.77
C PRO A 102 17.86 14.74 -11.04
N SER A 103 16.57 14.52 -11.32
CA SER A 103 15.77 13.43 -10.72
C SER A 103 16.36 12.04 -11.02
N GLU A 104 16.99 11.88 -12.18
CA GLU A 104 17.65 10.64 -12.63
C GLU A 104 18.83 10.22 -11.74
N ALA A 105 19.46 11.17 -11.07
CA ALA A 105 20.54 10.89 -10.15
C ALA A 105 20.03 10.32 -8.81
N HIS A 106 18.72 10.33 -8.57
CA HIS A 106 18.13 10.05 -7.27
C HIS A 106 17.38 8.73 -7.21
N VAL A 107 17.43 8.14 -6.02
CA VAL A 107 16.56 7.05 -5.62
C VAL A 107 15.76 7.51 -4.42
N HIS A 108 14.44 7.54 -4.57
CA HIS A 108 13.51 7.82 -3.48
C HIS A 108 13.03 6.51 -2.88
N CYS A 109 12.97 6.42 -1.56
CA CYS A 109 12.50 5.25 -0.84
C CYS A 109 11.38 5.64 0.12
N TYR A 110 10.19 5.09 -0.11
CA TYR A 110 9.05 5.18 0.80
C TYR A 110 8.98 3.88 1.60
N THR A 111 9.11 3.95 2.91
CA THR A 111 9.10 2.78 3.79
C THR A 111 7.83 2.76 4.65
N HIS A 112 7.20 1.60 4.70
CA HIS A 112 6.06 1.29 5.55
C HIS A 112 6.36 0.03 6.36
N ARG A 113 5.55 -0.26 7.39
CA ARG A 113 5.70 -1.47 8.22
C ARG A 113 5.67 -2.79 7.41
N GLN A 114 5.04 -2.80 6.23
CA GLN A 114 4.95 -3.98 5.35
C GLN A 114 5.93 -3.96 4.16
N GLY A 115 6.93 -3.08 4.17
CA GLY A 115 8.01 -3.07 3.18
C GLY A 115 8.36 -1.67 2.67
N SER A 116 9.23 -1.62 1.66
CA SER A 116 9.70 -0.38 1.05
C SER A 116 9.37 -0.33 -0.44
N LEU A 117 9.01 0.86 -0.92
CA LEU A 117 8.82 1.18 -2.32
C LEU A 117 9.96 2.10 -2.76
N THR A 118 10.81 1.58 -3.64
CA THR A 118 11.92 2.32 -4.22
C THR A 118 11.53 2.86 -5.60
N ILE A 119 11.77 4.14 -5.84
CA ILE A 119 11.50 4.84 -7.08
C ILE A 119 12.83 5.34 -7.65
N SER A 120 13.13 4.96 -8.88
CA SER A 120 14.30 5.45 -9.64
C SER A 120 13.85 5.96 -11.01
N VAL A 121 14.43 7.06 -11.47
CA VAL A 121 14.13 7.64 -12.78
C VAL A 121 15.34 7.47 -13.70
N LYS A 122 15.10 7.25 -15.00
CA LYS A 122 16.13 7.21 -16.03
C LYS A 122 15.64 7.90 -17.29
N LYS A 123 16.51 8.66 -17.96
CA LYS A 123 16.21 9.20 -19.29
C LYS A 123 16.11 8.09 -20.35
N LEU A 124 15.08 8.15 -21.18
CA LEU A 124 14.97 7.29 -22.36
C LEU A 124 15.86 7.87 -23.45
N GLN A 125 16.91 7.14 -23.88
CA GLN A 125 17.88 7.65 -24.84
C GLN A 125 17.40 7.53 -26.29
N ASP A 126 16.59 6.52 -26.63
CA ASP A 126 16.31 6.18 -28.05
C ASP A 126 14.82 6.00 -28.39
N TYR A 127 13.89 6.28 -27.46
CA TYR A 127 12.46 6.03 -27.68
C TYR A 127 11.59 7.13 -27.09
N LEU A 128 11.12 8.04 -27.95
CA LEU A 128 10.00 8.92 -27.64
C LEU A 128 8.73 8.06 -27.57
N LEU A 129 7.99 8.16 -26.47
CA LEU A 129 6.76 7.39 -26.33
C LEU A 129 5.65 8.06 -27.16
N PRO A 130 4.85 7.32 -27.95
CA PRO A 130 3.75 7.91 -28.70
C PRO A 130 2.79 8.70 -27.78
N GLY A 131 2.26 9.85 -28.17
CA GLY A 131 1.38 10.65 -27.31
C GLY A 131 2.09 11.45 -26.19
N GLU A 132 3.42 11.48 -26.18
CA GLU A 132 4.22 12.37 -25.33
C GLU A 132 3.84 13.85 -25.52
N LYS A 133 3.64 14.27 -26.78
CA LYS A 133 3.14 15.61 -27.14
C LYS A 133 1.75 15.92 -26.58
N GLU A 134 0.98 14.89 -26.21
CA GLU A 134 -0.36 15.00 -25.65
C GLU A 134 -0.35 14.99 -24.11
N GLY A 135 0.83 14.96 -23.46
CA GLY A 135 0.92 14.96 -22.01
C GLY A 135 0.61 13.62 -21.33
N LYS A 136 0.50 12.53 -22.11
CA LYS A 136 0.05 11.22 -21.61
C LYS A 136 1.20 10.42 -20.98
N ILE A 137 0.96 9.87 -19.79
CA ILE A 137 1.88 8.92 -19.14
C ILE A 137 1.54 7.50 -19.59
N TRP A 138 2.55 6.77 -20.02
CA TRP A 138 2.45 5.34 -20.27
C TRP A 138 2.73 4.55 -19.00
N MET A 139 2.07 3.40 -18.85
CA MET A 139 2.35 2.47 -17.77
C MET A 139 2.40 1.03 -18.28
N TRP A 140 3.26 0.23 -17.65
CA TRP A 140 3.37 -1.21 -17.88
C TRP A 140 4.01 -1.87 -16.66
N HIS A 141 4.02 -3.20 -16.64
CA HIS A 141 4.63 -3.93 -15.54
C HIS A 141 5.34 -5.20 -16.03
N ARG A 142 6.20 -5.72 -15.15
CA ARG A 142 6.86 -7.02 -15.32
C ARG A 142 6.69 -7.82 -14.04
N CYS A 143 6.09 -9.00 -14.14
CA CYS A 143 6.04 -9.92 -13.00
C CYS A 143 7.42 -10.48 -12.72
N LEU A 144 7.83 -10.46 -11.45
CA LEU A 144 9.11 -10.98 -10.98
C LEU A 144 9.03 -12.45 -10.54
N ARG A 145 7.80 -12.99 -10.39
CA ARG A 145 7.52 -14.38 -10.04
C ARG A 145 7.42 -15.32 -11.25
N CYS A 146 7.02 -14.79 -12.42
CA CYS A 146 6.88 -15.62 -13.60
C CYS A 146 8.22 -16.23 -14.03
N PRO A 147 8.22 -17.47 -14.54
CA PRO A 147 9.40 -18.07 -15.15
C PRO A 147 9.89 -17.17 -16.29
N ARG A 148 11.20 -17.23 -16.53
CA ARG A 148 11.89 -16.39 -17.52
C ARG A 148 12.28 -17.26 -18.71
N PRO A 149 11.33 -17.58 -19.62
CA PRO A 149 11.60 -18.53 -20.70
C PRO A 149 12.81 -18.11 -21.54
N ASP A 150 13.08 -16.80 -21.70
CA ASP A 150 14.26 -16.25 -22.37
C ASP A 150 14.99 -15.19 -21.53
N SER A 151 15.32 -15.49 -20.27
CA SER A 151 16.01 -14.62 -19.28
C SER A 151 15.22 -13.44 -18.70
N PHE A 152 14.18 -12.94 -19.39
CA PHE A 152 13.24 -11.96 -18.85
C PHE A 152 11.80 -12.25 -19.30
N PRO A 153 10.81 -12.32 -18.39
CA PRO A 153 9.41 -12.38 -18.82
C PRO A 153 9.09 -11.07 -19.57
N PRO A 154 8.42 -11.13 -20.73
CA PRO A 154 8.10 -9.95 -21.50
C PRO A 154 7.30 -9.00 -20.61
N ALA A 155 7.71 -7.73 -20.61
CA ALA A 155 6.90 -6.69 -20.00
C ALA A 155 5.51 -6.71 -20.66
N THR A 156 4.45 -6.40 -19.92
CA THR A 156 3.14 -6.22 -20.54
C THR A 156 3.21 -5.15 -21.61
N LEU A 157 2.24 -5.19 -22.53
CA LEU A 157 2.05 -4.11 -23.48
C LEU A 157 2.00 -2.77 -22.76
N ARG A 158 2.67 -1.77 -23.33
CA ARG A 158 2.60 -0.40 -22.83
C ARG A 158 1.18 0.08 -23.09
N VAL A 159 0.54 0.63 -22.06
CA VAL A 159 -0.79 1.23 -22.17
C VAL A 159 -0.75 2.65 -21.62
N VAL A 160 -1.58 3.53 -22.17
CA VAL A 160 -1.76 4.87 -21.61
C VAL A 160 -2.43 4.74 -20.25
N MET A 161 -1.94 5.48 -19.27
CA MET A 161 -2.52 5.57 -17.93
C MET A 161 -3.95 6.12 -18.04
N SER A 162 -4.93 5.37 -17.54
CA SER A 162 -6.33 5.81 -17.56
C SER A 162 -6.58 6.96 -16.58
N ASP A 163 -7.66 7.72 -16.78
CA ASP A 163 -8.04 8.84 -15.89
C ASP A 163 -8.22 8.41 -14.44
N ALA A 164 -8.80 7.22 -14.22
CA ALA A 164 -8.95 6.64 -12.88
C ALA A 164 -7.60 6.33 -12.23
N ALA A 165 -6.62 5.83 -12.99
CA ALA A 165 -5.27 5.60 -12.48
C ALA A 165 -4.56 6.93 -12.24
N TRP A 166 -4.70 7.89 -13.15
CA TRP A 166 -4.10 9.22 -13.05
C TRP A 166 -4.58 9.97 -11.81
N GLY A 167 -5.89 9.93 -11.55
CA GLY A 167 -6.57 10.57 -10.43
C GLY A 167 -6.44 9.85 -9.09
N LEU A 168 -5.83 8.66 -9.04
CA LEU A 168 -5.59 7.94 -7.79
C LEU A 168 -4.70 8.77 -6.87
N SER A 169 -5.11 8.99 -5.61
CA SER A 169 -4.28 9.66 -4.61
C SER A 169 -2.92 8.96 -4.49
N PHE A 170 -1.82 9.73 -4.46
CA PHE A 170 -0.49 9.14 -4.28
C PHE A 170 -0.36 8.40 -2.94
N GLY A 171 -0.99 8.90 -1.87
CA GLY A 171 -1.04 8.21 -0.58
C GLY A 171 -1.76 6.87 -0.68
N LYS A 172 -2.90 6.85 -1.38
CA LYS A 172 -3.65 5.61 -1.62
C LYS A 172 -2.86 4.63 -2.49
N PHE A 173 -2.12 5.13 -3.49
CA PHE A 173 -1.22 4.31 -4.29
C PHE A 173 -0.11 3.66 -3.44
N LEU A 174 0.47 4.38 -2.48
CA LEU A 174 1.43 3.83 -1.53
C LEU A 174 0.79 2.75 -0.66
N GLU A 175 -0.38 3.03 -0.09
CA GLU A 175 -1.12 2.04 0.73
C GLU A 175 -1.41 0.76 -0.05
N LEU A 176 -1.94 0.86 -1.27
CA LEU A 176 -2.17 -0.29 -2.15
C LEU A 176 -0.86 -1.02 -2.48
N SER A 177 0.24 -0.27 -2.63
CA SER A 177 1.56 -0.86 -2.86
C SER A 177 2.04 -1.67 -1.66
N PHE A 178 1.79 -1.24 -0.43
CA PHE A 178 2.20 -1.94 0.78
C PHE A 178 1.22 -3.03 1.22
N SER A 179 -0.05 -2.92 0.84
CA SER A 179 -1.11 -3.86 1.18
C SER A 179 -0.81 -5.28 0.68
N ASN A 180 -1.02 -6.25 1.56
CA ASN A 180 -1.02 -7.68 1.22
C ASN A 180 -2.45 -8.23 1.06
N HIS A 181 -3.46 -7.37 1.19
CA HIS A 181 -4.86 -7.78 1.11
C HIS A 181 -5.20 -8.21 -0.32
N ALA A 182 -5.63 -9.46 -0.49
CA ALA A 182 -5.95 -10.04 -1.80
C ALA A 182 -6.98 -9.20 -2.58
N ALA A 183 -8.00 -8.65 -1.90
CA ALA A 183 -9.01 -7.81 -2.54
C ALA A 183 -8.50 -6.42 -2.98
N ALA A 184 -7.38 -5.94 -2.42
CA ALA A 184 -6.75 -4.69 -2.85
C ALA A 184 -5.77 -4.92 -4.02
N SER A 185 -5.44 -6.18 -4.31
CA SER A 185 -4.43 -6.54 -5.28
C SER A 185 -5.05 -6.70 -6.66
N ARG A 186 -4.86 -5.72 -7.54
CA ARG A 186 -4.99 -5.98 -8.98
C ARG A 186 -4.07 -7.15 -9.35
N VAL A 187 -4.60 -8.06 -10.16
CA VAL A 187 -3.88 -9.26 -10.57
C VAL A 187 -3.34 -9.00 -11.98
N ALA A 188 -2.07 -9.30 -12.19
CA ALA A 188 -1.47 -9.32 -13.52
C ALA A 188 -2.12 -10.41 -14.38
N CYS A 189 -2.01 -10.33 -15.71
CA CYS A 189 -2.52 -11.39 -16.60
C CYS A 189 -2.02 -12.81 -16.24
N CYS A 190 -0.88 -12.91 -15.56
CA CYS A 190 -0.29 -14.16 -15.09
C CYS A 190 -0.79 -14.64 -13.70
N GLY A 191 -1.82 -14.03 -13.12
CA GLY A 191 -2.36 -14.46 -11.82
C GLY A 191 -1.61 -13.94 -10.59
N HIS A 192 -0.49 -13.22 -10.76
CA HIS A 192 0.31 -12.69 -9.66
C HIS A 192 -0.10 -11.28 -9.24
N SER A 193 0.20 -10.89 -8.00
CA SER A 193 -0.13 -9.57 -7.48
C SER A 193 0.64 -8.46 -8.20
N LEU A 194 -0.06 -7.47 -8.75
CA LEU A 194 0.57 -6.31 -9.39
C LEU A 194 1.37 -5.46 -8.40
N HIS A 195 0.88 -5.34 -7.16
CA HIS A 195 1.50 -4.47 -6.15
C HIS A 195 2.67 -5.15 -5.42
N ARG A 196 2.61 -6.47 -5.25
CA ARG A 196 3.64 -7.24 -4.53
C ARG A 196 4.67 -7.87 -5.45
N ASP A 197 4.22 -8.51 -6.53
CA ASP A 197 5.04 -9.42 -7.32
C ASP A 197 5.54 -8.78 -8.62
N CYS A 198 5.12 -7.55 -8.95
CA CYS A 198 5.47 -6.88 -10.20
C CYS A 198 6.33 -5.63 -10.00
N LEU A 199 7.30 -5.47 -10.90
CA LEU A 199 7.99 -4.21 -11.16
C LEU A 199 7.07 -3.33 -12.01
N ARG A 200 6.85 -2.08 -11.59
CA ARG A 200 5.98 -1.12 -12.27
C ARG A 200 6.80 -0.06 -12.96
N PHE A 201 6.39 0.31 -14.17
CA PHE A 201 7.05 1.31 -14.98
C PHE A 201 6.06 2.38 -15.40
N TYR A 202 6.52 3.63 -15.38
CA TYR A 202 5.81 4.78 -15.88
C TYR A 202 6.72 5.55 -16.84
N GLY A 203 6.19 6.04 -17.95
CA GLY A 203 6.99 6.71 -18.97
C GLY A 203 6.35 8.01 -19.44
N TYR A 204 7.14 9.09 -19.43
CA TYR A 204 6.84 10.41 -20.00
C TYR A 204 8.16 11.16 -20.21
N PHE A 205 8.77 11.07 -21.41
CA PHE A 205 10.18 11.42 -21.74
C PHE A 205 11.26 10.68 -20.91
N LEU A 206 11.07 10.65 -19.61
CA LEU A 206 11.78 9.89 -18.61
C LEU A 206 11.01 8.61 -18.26
N LEU A 207 11.72 7.61 -17.75
CA LEU A 207 11.20 6.34 -17.28
C LEU A 207 11.34 6.27 -15.75
N ALA A 208 10.22 6.19 -15.05
CA ALA A 208 10.20 5.87 -13.62
C ALA A 208 9.99 4.36 -13.44
N LYS A 209 10.87 3.75 -12.65
CA LYS A 209 10.79 2.34 -12.24
C LYS A 209 10.50 2.27 -10.75
N LEU A 210 9.42 1.58 -10.40
CA LEU A 210 8.94 1.43 -9.04
C LEU A 210 9.02 -0.04 -8.61
N LEU A 211 9.89 -0.31 -7.64
CA LEU A 211 10.14 -1.64 -7.09
C LEU A 211 9.68 -1.70 -5.63
N LYS A 212 8.75 -2.61 -5.32
CA LYS A 212 8.45 -2.99 -3.94
C LYS A 212 9.49 -4.01 -3.48
N ARG A 213 10.05 -3.81 -2.30
CA ARG A 213 10.82 -4.80 -1.55
C ARG A 213 10.09 -5.05 -0.24
N VAL A 214 9.77 -6.32 0.03
CA VAL A 214 9.20 -6.78 1.31
C VAL A 214 10.35 -7.19 2.20
#